data_AF-A0A842SV15-F1
#
_entry.id   AF-A0A842SV15-F1
#
_cell.length_a   1.000
_cell.length_b   1.000
_cell.length_c   1.000
_cell.angle_alpha   90.00
_cell.angle_beta   90.00
_cell.angle_gamma   90.00
#
_symmetry.space_group_name_H-M   'P 1'
#
loop_
_entity.id
_entity.type
_entity.pdbx_description
1 polymer ?
#
loop_
_entity_poly.entity_id
_entity_poly.type
_entity_poly.pdbx_seq_one_letter_code
_entity_poly.pdbx_strand_id
1 'polypeptide(L)'
;MDKKLIIQLAVLIAVLVLLLQPLGMGGVLPDLFPSGDDAGVNKTGQAVFNATIRTYDPFVYLPPETEQSVIDELNSLGGVETVRTEDQGTIVETETRDDVFPLAVQLRGMGADPLARANLAIPPVLEVEFNTGKKNVSSALTIMGVLTEPLVDAGTNVRVQMTAVVRNDYLIDYYDTGLLLDQKTIQVDALVSSLNYKEYTYIIPWEQRNNLENLSRYPGHEYERRDTITFSPPLDVNAIMVKKQFPYVEYIDAYGAQLSGDFDNLTRLESNFQDVGYSVPDSILVIRSNETPDIGFNGTVVYNYDLAFLEENYTFQDPVVAMDLEQEKELNSTVTLNMTVLSIGNNVISMEQVSPS
;
A
#
# COMPACT_ATOMS: atom_id res chain seq x y z
N MET A 1 -22.20 -0.41 -21.59
CA MET A 1 -20.86 0.14 -21.34
C MET A 1 -20.12 -0.87 -20.48
N ASP A 2 -18.94 -1.32 -20.91
CA ASP A 2 -18.23 -2.44 -20.29
C ASP A 2 -17.84 -2.10 -18.83
N LYS A 3 -18.00 -3.04 -17.88
CA LYS A 3 -17.75 -2.78 -16.46
C LYS A 3 -16.29 -2.40 -16.20
N LYS A 4 -15.36 -2.93 -17.01
CA LYS A 4 -13.94 -2.54 -16.96
C LYS A 4 -13.71 -1.10 -17.40
N LEU A 5 -14.44 -0.61 -18.40
CA LEU A 5 -14.37 0.78 -18.86
C LEU A 5 -14.92 1.75 -17.82
N ILE A 6 -15.95 1.37 -17.06
CA ILE A 6 -16.51 2.19 -15.97
C ILE A 6 -15.51 2.30 -14.82
N ILE A 7 -14.86 1.20 -14.44
CA ILE A 7 -13.88 1.18 -13.35
C ILE A 7 -12.60 1.94 -13.75
N GLN A 8 -12.13 1.76 -14.98
CA GLN A 8 -10.98 2.52 -15.49
C GLN A 8 -11.27 4.02 -15.57
N LEU A 9 -12.49 4.41 -15.95
CA LEU A 9 -12.90 5.82 -15.96
C LEU A 9 -13.02 6.39 -14.55
N ALA A 10 -13.52 5.61 -13.58
CA ALA A 10 -13.59 6.03 -12.17
C ALA A 10 -12.21 6.20 -11.54
N VAL A 11 -11.27 5.30 -11.83
CA VAL A 11 -9.87 5.40 -11.39
C VAL A 11 -9.17 6.59 -12.06
N LEU A 12 -9.40 6.81 -13.36
CA LEU A 12 -8.84 7.97 -14.07
C LEU A 12 -9.36 9.30 -13.49
N ILE A 13 -10.65 9.37 -13.13
CA ILE A 13 -11.26 10.55 -12.50
C ILE A 13 -10.74 10.73 -11.07
N ALA A 14 -10.59 9.66 -10.29
CA ALA A 14 -10.05 9.73 -8.93
C ALA A 14 -8.58 10.19 -8.93
N VAL A 15 -7.76 9.70 -9.86
CA VAL A 15 -6.38 10.15 -10.06
C VAL A 15 -6.34 11.59 -10.58
N LEU A 16 -7.27 11.99 -11.46
CA LEU A 16 -7.37 13.39 -11.90
C LEU A 16 -7.75 14.33 -10.73
N VAL A 17 -8.66 13.91 -9.86
CA VAL A 17 -9.09 14.69 -8.69
C VAL A 17 -7.96 14.78 -7.67
N LEU A 18 -7.19 13.70 -7.44
CA LEU A 18 -6.01 13.72 -6.57
C LEU A 18 -4.88 14.61 -7.11
N LEU A 19 -4.68 14.63 -8.44
CA LEU A 19 -3.67 15.49 -9.08
C LEU A 19 -4.12 16.95 -9.21
N LEU A 20 -5.43 17.23 -9.18
CA LEU A 20 -6.01 18.58 -9.26
C LEU A 20 -6.34 19.20 -7.90
N GLN A 21 -6.19 18.46 -6.79
CA GLN A 21 -6.47 19.01 -5.47
C GLN A 21 -5.55 20.13 -4.95
N PRO A 22 -4.35 20.44 -5.52
CA PRO A 22 -3.68 21.70 -5.19
C PRO A 22 -4.12 22.88 -6.08
N LEU A 23 -5.03 22.70 -7.04
CA LEU A 23 -5.47 23.77 -7.98
C LEU A 23 -6.87 24.32 -7.66
N GLY A 24 -7.31 24.08 -6.42
CA GLY A 24 -8.68 24.28 -5.98
C GLY A 24 -9.01 25.59 -5.27
N MET A 25 -8.14 26.60 -5.18
CA MET A 25 -8.56 27.98 -4.84
C MET A 25 -7.57 29.02 -5.41
N GLY A 26 -8.05 29.86 -6.32
CA GLY A 26 -7.40 31.11 -6.72
C GLY A 26 -6.66 31.08 -8.06
N GLY A 27 -7.41 31.19 -9.17
CA GLY A 27 -6.81 31.45 -10.47
C GLY A 27 -6.20 32.85 -10.57
N VAL A 28 -4.98 32.94 -11.10
CA VAL A 28 -4.50 34.10 -11.87
C VAL A 28 -3.60 33.57 -12.98
N LEU A 29 -3.94 33.88 -14.23
CA LEU A 29 -3.11 33.65 -15.42
C LEU A 29 -1.77 34.41 -15.27
N PRO A 30 -0.66 33.90 -15.82
CA PRO A 30 0.64 34.57 -15.68
C PRO A 30 0.68 35.88 -16.47
N ASP A 31 0.82 37.00 -15.78
CA ASP A 31 1.17 38.28 -16.39
C ASP A 31 2.59 38.19 -16.95
N LEU A 32 2.67 38.24 -18.28
CA LEU A 32 3.89 38.24 -19.07
C LEU A 32 4.57 39.63 -19.07
N PHE A 33 4.89 40.20 -17.91
CA PHE A 33 5.78 41.38 -17.81
C PHE A 33 6.52 41.41 -16.46
N PRO A 34 7.86 41.61 -16.44
CA PRO A 34 8.60 41.81 -15.20
C PRO A 34 8.35 43.24 -14.71
N SER A 35 7.35 43.38 -13.85
CA SER A 35 7.03 44.64 -13.16
C SER A 35 7.76 44.66 -11.82
N GLY A 36 8.37 45.81 -11.51
CA GLY A 36 9.25 46.02 -10.36
C GLY A 36 8.64 45.70 -9.00
N ASP A 37 9.52 45.56 -8.00
CA ASP A 37 9.19 45.33 -6.61
C ASP A 37 8.19 46.37 -6.07
N ASP A 38 6.91 46.02 -6.08
CA ASP A 38 5.88 46.72 -5.32
C ASP A 38 6.03 46.36 -3.84
N ALA A 39 6.62 47.28 -3.09
CA ALA A 39 6.64 47.24 -1.63
C ALA A 39 5.20 47.29 -1.09
N GLY A 40 4.78 46.23 -0.40
CA GLY A 40 3.52 46.19 0.36
C GLY A 40 2.44 45.23 -0.13
N VAL A 41 2.62 44.55 -1.27
CA VAL A 41 1.66 43.53 -1.73
C VAL A 41 1.98 42.16 -1.10
N ASN A 42 0.95 41.45 -0.64
CA ASN A 42 1.09 40.08 -0.17
C ASN A 42 1.41 39.15 -1.34
N LYS A 43 2.50 38.40 -1.24
CA LYS A 43 2.87 37.35 -2.18
C LYS A 43 2.67 35.99 -1.52
N THR A 44 2.13 35.03 -2.26
CA THR A 44 1.97 33.64 -1.79
C THR A 44 2.99 32.75 -2.47
N GLY A 45 3.55 31.80 -1.72
CA GLY A 45 4.51 30.83 -2.25
C GLY A 45 4.54 29.55 -1.41
N GLN A 46 5.15 28.51 -1.93
CA GLN A 46 5.28 27.22 -1.25
C GLN A 46 6.59 27.16 -0.47
N ALA A 47 6.56 26.62 0.74
CA ALA A 47 7.76 26.40 1.53
C ALA A 47 7.81 24.95 2.02
N VAL A 48 8.99 24.33 1.89
CA VAL A 48 9.29 23.02 2.47
C VAL A 48 10.53 23.15 3.33
N PHE A 49 10.43 22.76 4.60
CA PHE A 49 11.52 22.96 5.56
C PHE A 49 11.48 21.91 6.67
N ASN A 50 12.61 21.78 7.38
CA ASN A 50 12.71 20.98 8.59
C ASN A 50 12.24 21.80 9.79
N ALA A 51 11.36 21.23 10.60
CA ALA A 51 10.88 21.80 11.85
C ALA A 51 11.02 20.76 12.97
N THR A 52 10.87 21.19 14.22
CA THR A 52 10.82 20.28 15.37
C THR A 52 9.46 20.39 16.04
N ILE A 53 8.80 19.27 16.31
CA ILE A 53 7.57 19.28 17.12
C ILE A 53 7.95 19.70 18.54
N ARG A 54 7.50 20.87 19.02
CA ARG A 54 7.81 21.31 20.39
C ARG A 54 6.89 20.68 21.40
N THR A 55 5.59 20.72 21.13
CA THR A 55 4.51 20.18 21.97
C THR A 55 3.27 19.96 21.12
N TYR A 56 2.36 19.11 21.58
CA TYR A 56 0.97 19.13 21.12
C TYR A 56 0.13 20.07 22.00
N ASP A 57 -0.94 20.66 21.44
CA ASP A 57 -2.00 21.24 22.26
C ASP A 57 -2.70 20.10 23.03
N PRO A 58 -3.17 20.31 24.27
CA PRO A 58 -3.66 19.25 25.17
C PRO A 58 -5.08 18.78 24.81
N PHE A 59 -5.28 18.41 23.55
CA PHE A 59 -6.50 17.81 23.06
C PHE A 59 -6.24 16.93 21.85
N VAL A 60 -7.10 15.93 21.67
CA VAL A 60 -7.24 15.14 20.46
C VAL A 60 -8.64 15.37 19.89
N TYR A 61 -8.73 15.56 18.59
CA TYR A 61 -9.97 15.62 17.83
C TYR A 61 -10.17 14.30 17.10
N LEU A 62 -11.37 13.76 17.22
CA LEU A 62 -11.84 12.58 16.53
C LEU A 62 -12.90 13.00 15.50
N PRO A 63 -12.78 12.56 14.24
CA PRO A 63 -13.72 12.94 13.20
C PRO A 63 -15.11 12.31 13.45
N PRO A 64 -16.18 12.88 12.87
CA PRO A 64 -17.57 12.48 13.17
C PRO A 64 -17.91 11.03 12.78
N GLU A 65 -17.13 10.43 11.88
CA GLU A 65 -17.23 9.03 11.47
C GLU A 65 -16.66 8.02 12.48
N THR A 66 -16.03 8.49 13.57
CA THR A 66 -15.48 7.62 14.61
C THR A 66 -16.58 6.73 15.20
N GLU A 67 -16.31 5.43 15.33
CA GLU A 67 -17.30 4.48 15.85
C GLU A 67 -17.75 4.85 17.28
N GLN A 68 -19.05 4.77 17.54
CA GLN A 68 -19.61 5.11 18.85
C GLN A 68 -19.04 4.24 19.98
N SER A 69 -18.71 2.98 19.68
CA SER A 69 -18.02 2.06 20.60
C SER A 69 -16.70 2.66 21.12
N VAL A 70 -15.91 3.29 20.26
CA VAL A 70 -14.66 3.97 20.64
C VAL A 70 -14.96 5.17 21.52
N ILE A 71 -15.96 5.98 21.15
CA ILE A 71 -16.35 7.19 21.89
C ILE A 71 -16.81 6.83 23.32
N ASP A 72 -17.57 5.75 23.47
CA ASP A 72 -18.10 5.29 24.76
C ASP A 72 -16.97 4.87 25.74
N GLU A 73 -15.83 4.41 25.21
CA GLU A 73 -14.68 3.98 26.00
C GLU A 73 -13.75 5.14 26.42
N LEU A 74 -13.83 6.32 25.78
CA LEU A 74 -12.90 7.45 25.99
C LEU A 74 -12.75 7.87 27.44
N ASN A 75 -13.86 7.96 28.19
CA ASN A 75 -13.82 8.38 29.60
C ASN A 75 -13.14 7.37 30.53
N SER A 76 -12.86 6.16 30.05
CA SER A 76 -12.15 5.12 30.81
C SER A 76 -10.66 5.06 30.48
N LEU A 77 -10.20 5.79 29.46
CA LEU A 77 -8.81 5.81 29.03
C LEU A 77 -7.96 6.71 29.96
N GLY A 78 -6.72 6.29 30.20
CA GLY A 78 -5.76 7.10 30.96
C GLY A 78 -5.34 8.34 30.16
N GLY A 79 -5.13 9.47 30.85
CA GLY A 79 -4.71 10.73 30.23
C GLY A 79 -5.86 11.55 29.62
N VAL A 80 -7.11 11.09 29.73
CA VAL A 80 -8.31 11.84 29.31
C VAL A 80 -8.86 12.67 30.47
N GLU A 81 -8.98 13.98 30.28
CA GLU A 81 -9.60 14.89 31.26
C GLU A 81 -11.10 15.06 30.99
N THR A 82 -11.48 15.40 29.75
CA THR A 82 -12.88 15.58 29.34
C THR A 82 -13.14 15.12 27.91
N VAL A 83 -14.38 14.73 27.63
CA VAL A 83 -14.85 14.37 26.29
C VAL A 83 -16.06 15.24 25.93
N ARG A 84 -15.99 15.92 24.79
CA ARG A 84 -17.08 16.74 24.24
C ARG A 84 -17.39 16.31 22.82
N THR A 85 -18.59 15.77 22.60
CA THR A 85 -19.07 15.39 21.27
C THR A 85 -19.91 16.53 20.69
N GLU A 86 -19.57 16.94 19.48
CA GLU A 86 -20.26 17.97 18.71
C GLU A 86 -20.62 17.43 17.31
N ASP A 87 -21.48 18.13 16.57
CA ASP A 87 -21.90 17.73 15.21
C ASP A 87 -20.73 17.58 14.24
N GLN A 88 -19.62 18.26 14.51
CA GLN A 88 -18.42 18.25 13.67
C GLN A 88 -17.39 17.23 14.14
N GLY A 89 -17.61 16.47 15.21
CA GLY A 89 -16.65 15.50 15.74
C GLY A 89 -16.55 15.54 17.27
N THR A 90 -15.64 14.76 17.83
CA THR A 90 -15.43 14.65 19.28
C THR A 90 -14.09 15.27 19.67
N ILE A 91 -14.10 16.18 20.64
CA ILE A 91 -12.90 16.76 21.25
C ILE A 91 -12.64 16.04 22.58
N VAL A 92 -11.46 15.46 22.70
CA VAL A 92 -10.96 14.80 23.91
C VAL A 92 -9.87 15.68 24.50
N GLU A 93 -10.16 16.37 25.60
CA GLU A 93 -9.16 17.13 26.34
C GLU A 93 -8.28 16.16 27.15
N THR A 94 -6.96 16.36 27.12
CA THR A 94 -6.01 15.50 27.83
C THR A 94 -5.53 16.16 29.12
N GLU A 95 -5.21 15.35 30.14
CA GLU A 95 -4.73 15.86 31.44
C GLU A 95 -3.46 16.72 31.28
N THR A 96 -2.55 16.28 30.42
CA THR A 96 -1.35 17.02 30.05
C THR A 96 -1.08 16.98 28.55
N ARG A 97 -0.14 17.81 28.09
CA ARG A 97 0.34 17.79 26.69
C ARG A 97 1.11 16.51 26.35
N ASP A 98 1.66 15.85 27.35
CA ASP A 98 2.47 14.64 27.18
C ASP A 98 1.59 13.39 26.97
N ASP A 99 0.31 13.47 27.33
CA ASP A 99 -0.67 12.39 27.15
C ASP A 99 -1.24 12.31 25.73
N VAL A 100 -1.05 13.34 24.89
CA VAL A 100 -1.65 13.43 23.55
C VAL A 100 -1.15 12.33 22.62
N PHE A 101 0.16 12.10 22.56
CA PHE A 101 0.74 11.07 21.70
C PHE A 101 0.38 9.64 22.18
N PRO A 102 0.57 9.28 23.47
CA PRO A 102 0.13 7.98 23.98
C PRO A 102 -1.38 7.71 23.77
N LEU A 103 -2.23 8.71 23.99
CA LEU A 103 -3.66 8.59 23.75
C LEU A 103 -3.96 8.35 22.27
N ALA A 104 -3.31 9.08 21.36
CA ALA A 104 -3.48 8.88 19.92
C ALA A 104 -3.07 7.47 19.48
N VAL A 105 -1.97 6.93 20.02
CA VAL A 105 -1.56 5.53 19.77
C VAL A 105 -2.64 4.55 20.22
N GLN A 106 -3.22 4.75 21.41
CA GLN A 106 -4.28 3.90 21.92
C GLN A 106 -5.55 3.98 21.04
N LEU A 107 -5.97 5.18 20.65
CA LEU A 107 -7.14 5.40 19.81
C LEU A 107 -6.98 4.77 18.42
N ARG A 108 -5.78 4.81 17.85
CA ARG A 108 -5.48 4.12 16.59
C ARG A 108 -5.61 2.60 16.72
N GLY A 109 -5.15 2.04 17.84
CA GLY A 109 -5.35 0.61 18.16
C GLY A 109 -6.83 0.21 18.26
N MET A 110 -7.72 1.18 18.49
CA MET A 110 -9.17 1.02 18.49
C MET A 110 -9.82 1.30 17.13
N GLY A 111 -9.02 1.59 16.09
CA GLY A 111 -9.50 1.88 14.74
C GLY A 111 -10.00 3.31 14.52
N ALA A 112 -9.59 4.27 15.36
CA ALA A 112 -9.90 5.68 15.18
C ALA A 112 -8.73 6.45 14.53
N ASP A 113 -9.04 7.60 13.92
CA ASP A 113 -8.09 8.50 13.25
C ASP A 113 -7.93 9.81 14.04
N PRO A 114 -7.12 9.83 15.12
CA PRO A 114 -6.98 11.00 15.98
C PRO A 114 -6.19 12.13 15.32
N LEU A 115 -6.65 13.37 15.46
CA LEU A 115 -5.92 14.57 15.04
C LEU A 115 -5.59 15.43 16.26
N ALA A 116 -4.40 16.02 16.29
CA ALA A 116 -4.07 17.04 17.29
C ALA A 116 -3.32 18.20 16.63
N ARG A 117 -3.27 19.33 17.34
CA ARG A 117 -2.49 20.48 16.88
C ARG A 117 -1.05 20.35 17.36
N ALA A 118 -0.14 20.02 16.45
CA ALA A 118 1.30 20.03 16.68
C ALA A 118 1.84 21.47 16.61
N ASN A 119 2.54 21.92 17.64
CA ASN A 119 3.23 23.21 17.65
C ASN A 119 4.69 23.03 17.24
N LEU A 120 5.04 23.51 16.06
CA LEU A 120 6.33 23.29 15.43
C LEU A 120 7.25 24.50 15.60
N ALA A 121 8.50 24.26 16.00
CA ALA A 121 9.56 25.26 15.94
C ALA A 121 9.97 25.46 14.48
N ILE A 122 9.78 26.67 13.95
CA ILE A 122 10.15 26.99 12.57
C ILE A 122 11.50 27.71 12.51
N PRO A 123 12.32 27.47 11.48
CA PRO A 123 13.59 28.16 11.32
C PRO A 123 13.38 29.67 11.08
N PRO A 124 14.34 30.52 11.48
CA PRO A 124 14.22 31.97 11.37
C PRO A 124 14.21 32.48 9.92
N VAL A 125 14.70 31.66 8.98
CA VAL A 125 14.71 31.95 7.55
C VAL A 125 14.18 30.73 6.81
N LEU A 126 13.27 30.95 5.87
CA LEU A 126 12.62 29.95 5.05
C LEU A 126 12.90 30.22 3.57
N GLU A 127 13.24 29.19 2.80
CA GLU A 127 13.23 29.29 1.35
C GLU A 127 11.79 29.10 0.86
N VAL A 128 11.23 30.15 0.24
CA VAL A 128 9.87 30.15 -0.31
C VAL A 128 9.93 30.20 -1.83
N GLU A 129 9.24 29.27 -2.47
CA GLU A 129 9.08 29.18 -3.91
C GLU A 129 7.84 29.95 -4.37
N PHE A 130 8.07 31.03 -5.11
CA PHE A 130 7.04 31.83 -5.77
C PHE A 130 7.03 31.51 -7.27
N ASN A 131 5.99 31.95 -7.98
CA ASN A 131 5.93 31.88 -9.45
C ASN A 131 7.10 32.60 -10.14
N THR A 132 7.73 33.56 -9.45
CA THR A 132 8.90 34.32 -9.93
C THR A 132 10.24 33.67 -9.58
N GLY A 133 10.25 32.54 -8.87
CA GLY A 133 11.44 31.85 -8.37
C GLY A 133 11.50 31.75 -6.85
N LYS A 134 12.62 31.21 -6.35
CA LYS A 134 12.86 30.97 -4.92
C LYS A 134 13.47 32.18 -4.23
N LYS A 135 12.99 32.50 -3.03
CA LYS A 135 13.52 33.60 -2.21
C LYS A 135 13.54 33.23 -0.73
N ASN A 136 14.60 33.64 -0.04
CA ASN A 136 14.69 33.53 1.41
C ASN A 136 13.83 34.58 2.10
N VAL A 137 12.98 34.13 3.02
CA VAL A 137 12.01 34.94 3.76
C VAL A 137 12.30 34.82 5.23
N SER A 138 12.35 35.96 5.92
CA SER A 138 12.54 35.99 7.37
C SER A 138 11.23 35.68 8.08
N SER A 139 11.26 34.76 9.03
CA SER A 139 10.11 34.47 9.87
C SER A 139 10.20 35.22 11.20
N ALA A 140 9.24 36.10 11.47
CA ALA A 140 9.03 36.63 12.82
C ALA A 140 8.25 35.65 13.70
N LEU A 141 7.56 34.68 13.09
CA LEU A 141 6.91 33.58 13.77
C LEU A 141 7.98 32.60 14.26
N THR A 142 7.88 32.17 15.51
CA THR A 142 8.78 31.17 16.12
C THR A 142 8.12 29.81 16.28
N ILE A 143 6.78 29.79 16.21
CA ILE A 143 5.96 28.60 16.38
C ILE A 143 4.88 28.61 15.30
N MET A 144 4.65 27.45 14.69
CA MET A 144 3.60 27.20 13.73
C MET A 144 2.73 26.05 14.23
N GLY A 145 1.43 26.23 14.29
CA GLY A 145 0.49 25.16 14.61
C GLY A 145 0.04 24.42 13.35
N VAL A 146 0.13 23.09 13.35
CA VAL A 146 -0.31 22.20 12.27
C VAL A 146 -1.28 21.18 12.84
N LEU A 147 -2.49 21.08 12.29
CA LEU A 147 -3.42 20.00 12.63
C LEU A 147 -2.97 18.74 11.89
N THR A 148 -2.60 17.70 12.63
CA THR A 148 -2.04 16.47 12.08
C THR A 148 -2.27 15.31 13.04
N GLU A 149 -2.21 14.10 12.53
CA GLU A 149 -2.21 12.93 13.40
C GLU A 149 -0.94 12.93 14.28
N PRO A 150 -1.06 12.66 15.60
CA PRO A 150 0.09 12.49 16.48
C PRO A 150 0.83 11.18 16.18
N LEU A 151 1.69 11.21 15.15
CA LEU A 151 2.47 10.06 14.71
C LEU A 151 3.82 9.91 15.41
N VAL A 152 4.31 10.98 16.05
CA VAL A 152 5.63 11.01 16.70
C VAL A 152 5.60 11.85 17.97
N ASP A 153 6.53 11.60 18.89
CA ASP A 153 6.67 12.39 20.12
C ASP A 153 7.16 13.83 19.88
N ALA A 154 6.89 14.68 20.87
CA ALA A 154 7.54 15.99 20.98
C ALA A 154 9.07 15.84 21.02
N GLY A 155 9.78 16.79 20.40
CA GLY A 155 11.22 16.77 20.17
C GLY A 155 11.64 16.16 18.84
N THR A 156 10.73 15.53 18.10
CA THR A 156 11.04 14.90 16.81
C THR A 156 11.19 15.95 15.70
N ASN A 157 12.24 15.80 14.88
CA ASN A 157 12.42 16.59 13.67
C ASN A 157 11.55 16.04 12.54
N VAL A 158 10.79 16.92 11.90
CA VAL A 158 9.83 16.60 10.85
C VAL A 158 10.02 17.52 9.66
N ARG A 159 9.67 17.04 8.47
CA ARG A 159 9.56 17.88 7.28
C ARG A 159 8.15 18.42 7.18
N VAL A 160 8.04 19.70 6.84
CA VAL A 160 6.76 20.38 6.76
C VAL A 160 6.64 21.08 5.43
N GLN A 161 5.45 21.01 4.84
CA GLN A 161 5.06 21.83 3.72
C GLN A 161 4.03 22.86 4.19
N MET A 162 4.10 24.07 3.64
CA MET A 162 3.07 25.09 3.83
C MET A 162 2.96 26.04 2.64
N THR A 163 1.82 26.69 2.52
CA THR A 163 1.67 27.90 1.71
C THR A 163 1.97 29.12 2.58
N ALA A 164 3.07 29.82 2.27
CA ALA A 164 3.54 31.01 2.96
C ALA A 164 2.91 32.28 2.37
N VAL A 165 2.45 33.20 3.24
CA VAL A 165 2.06 34.57 2.86
C VAL A 165 3.16 35.52 3.29
N VAL A 166 3.73 36.23 2.32
CA VAL A 166 4.95 37.02 2.49
C VAL A 166 4.70 38.47 2.13
N ARG A 167 5.17 39.39 2.97
CA ARG A 167 5.15 40.84 2.74
C ARG A 167 6.49 41.44 3.14
N ASN A 168 7.10 42.21 2.23
CA ASN A 168 8.40 42.86 2.45
C ASN A 168 9.49 41.87 2.95
N ASP A 169 9.52 40.66 2.39
CA ASP A 169 10.46 39.58 2.75
C ASP A 169 10.30 38.99 4.16
N TYR A 170 9.15 39.24 4.79
CA TYR A 170 8.74 38.60 6.04
C TYR A 170 7.55 37.67 5.85
N LEU A 171 7.60 36.52 6.51
CA LEU A 171 6.44 35.65 6.69
C LEU A 171 5.45 36.35 7.62
N ILE A 172 4.24 36.63 7.13
CA ILE A 172 3.19 37.29 7.90
C ILE A 172 2.02 36.37 8.22
N ASP A 173 1.82 35.31 7.43
CA ASP A 173 0.76 34.32 7.62
C ASP A 173 1.10 33.02 6.86
N TYR A 174 0.37 31.94 7.13
CA TYR A 174 0.52 30.66 6.47
C TYR A 174 -0.82 29.89 6.41
N TYR A 175 -0.97 29.02 5.42
CA TYR A 175 -2.11 28.11 5.30
C TYR A 175 -1.70 26.83 4.56
N ASP A 176 -2.61 25.85 4.45
CA ASP A 176 -2.38 24.53 3.84
C ASP A 176 -1.09 23.86 4.35
N THR A 177 -0.97 23.75 5.67
CA THR A 177 0.18 23.13 6.33
C THR A 177 0.00 21.64 6.51
N GLY A 178 1.05 20.86 6.26
CA GLY A 178 1.06 19.43 6.53
C GLY A 178 2.46 18.89 6.80
N LEU A 179 2.54 17.82 7.58
CA LEU A 179 3.77 17.05 7.73
C LEU A 179 3.99 16.25 6.44
N LEU A 180 5.23 16.28 5.94
CA LEU A 180 5.64 15.44 4.82
C LEU A 180 6.16 14.11 5.35
N LEU A 181 5.70 13.03 4.71
CA LEU A 181 6.27 11.71 4.89
C LEU A 181 7.52 11.58 4.02
N ASP A 182 8.60 11.06 4.60
CA ASP A 182 9.79 10.71 3.86
C ASP A 182 9.67 9.27 3.37
N GLN A 183 9.69 9.12 2.04
CA GLN A 183 9.87 7.82 1.40
C GLN A 183 11.35 7.48 1.37
N LYS A 184 11.72 6.32 1.93
CA LYS A 184 13.11 5.85 1.96
C LYS A 184 13.20 4.34 1.85
N THR A 185 14.32 3.87 1.33
CA THR A 185 14.67 2.44 1.37
C THR A 185 15.53 2.19 2.60
N ILE A 186 15.10 1.27 3.45
CA ILE A 186 15.81 0.86 4.67
C ILE A 186 16.08 -0.64 4.62
N GLN A 187 17.11 -1.05 5.36
CA GLN A 187 17.41 -2.45 5.60
C GLN A 187 17.20 -2.73 7.08
N VAL A 188 16.41 -3.74 7.40
CA VAL A 188 16.09 -4.11 8.78
C VAL A 188 16.17 -5.60 8.99
N ASP A 189 16.54 -5.98 10.20
CA ASP A 189 16.50 -7.37 10.62
C ASP A 189 15.13 -7.68 11.25
N ALA A 190 14.56 -8.82 10.87
CA ALA A 190 13.32 -9.35 11.42
C ALA A 190 13.53 -10.79 11.91
N LEU A 191 12.88 -11.15 13.00
CA LEU A 191 12.87 -12.51 13.53
C LEU A 191 11.71 -13.30 12.93
N VAL A 192 11.99 -14.54 12.54
CA VAL A 192 10.94 -15.50 12.16
C VAL A 192 10.14 -15.88 13.40
N SER A 193 8.91 -15.36 13.53
CA SER A 193 8.06 -15.59 14.71
C SER A 193 7.23 -16.86 14.58
N SER A 194 6.58 -17.06 13.43
CA SER A 194 5.75 -18.23 13.13
C SER A 194 5.78 -18.60 11.65
N LEU A 195 5.61 -19.90 11.38
CA LEU A 195 5.27 -20.39 10.03
C LEU A 195 3.74 -20.42 9.92
N ASN A 196 3.19 -19.68 8.97
CA ASN A 196 1.75 -19.64 8.72
C ASN A 196 1.32 -20.87 7.92
N TYR A 197 1.91 -21.04 6.74
CA TYR A 197 1.67 -22.18 5.86
C TYR A 197 2.87 -22.44 4.93
N LYS A 198 2.94 -23.65 4.39
CA LYS A 198 3.77 -23.95 3.21
C LYS A 198 2.87 -24.01 1.99
N GLU A 199 3.22 -23.31 0.92
CA GLU A 199 2.54 -23.36 -0.37
C GLU A 199 3.31 -24.27 -1.31
N TYR A 200 2.68 -25.39 -1.69
CA TYR A 200 3.23 -26.34 -2.62
C TYR A 200 2.60 -26.13 -4.00
N THR A 201 3.43 -25.90 -5.01
CA THR A 201 2.99 -25.76 -6.41
C THR A 201 3.47 -26.96 -7.22
N TYR A 202 2.55 -27.72 -7.79
CA TYR A 202 2.81 -28.89 -8.60
C TYR A 202 2.47 -28.63 -10.07
N ILE A 203 3.35 -29.10 -10.95
CA ILE A 203 3.11 -29.16 -12.39
C ILE A 203 2.54 -30.55 -12.68
N ILE A 204 1.31 -30.60 -13.19
CA ILE A 204 0.58 -31.84 -13.45
C ILE A 204 0.57 -32.07 -14.97
N PRO A 205 1.28 -33.10 -15.47
CA PRO A 205 1.25 -33.48 -16.87
C PRO A 205 -0.18 -33.75 -17.35
N TRP A 206 -0.46 -33.39 -18.59
CA TRP A 206 -1.81 -33.42 -19.15
C TRP A 206 -2.46 -34.81 -19.06
N GLU A 207 -1.72 -35.88 -19.28
CA GLU A 207 -2.20 -37.27 -19.20
C GLU A 207 -2.56 -37.73 -17.77
N GLN A 208 -2.07 -37.01 -16.74
CA GLN A 208 -2.33 -37.32 -15.34
C GLN A 208 -3.37 -36.40 -14.68
N ARG A 209 -3.87 -35.40 -15.42
CA ARG A 209 -4.72 -34.34 -14.87
C ARG A 209 -6.09 -34.81 -14.35
N ASN A 210 -6.53 -36.00 -14.77
CA ASN A 210 -7.75 -36.66 -14.30
C ASN A 210 -7.48 -37.74 -13.24
N ASN A 211 -6.21 -38.07 -13.00
CA ASN A 211 -5.77 -39.11 -12.06
C ASN A 211 -5.21 -38.51 -10.76
N LEU A 212 -5.58 -37.28 -10.44
CA LEU A 212 -5.27 -36.71 -9.13
C LEU A 212 -6.05 -37.47 -8.06
N GLU A 213 -5.35 -37.96 -7.04
CA GLU A 213 -5.98 -38.53 -5.86
C GLU A 213 -6.99 -37.54 -5.25
N ASN A 214 -7.87 -38.03 -4.38
CA ASN A 214 -8.95 -37.21 -3.83
C ASN A 214 -8.41 -35.94 -3.13
N LEU A 215 -8.44 -34.81 -3.86
CA LEU A 215 -7.97 -33.50 -3.39
C LEU A 215 -8.82 -32.95 -2.24
N SER A 216 -9.97 -33.57 -1.92
CA SER A 216 -10.78 -33.18 -0.77
C SER A 216 -10.03 -33.29 0.56
N ARG A 217 -8.92 -34.04 0.62
CA ARG A 217 -8.05 -34.12 1.80
C ARG A 217 -7.22 -32.84 2.03
N TYR A 218 -7.11 -31.98 1.02
CA TYR A 218 -6.40 -30.71 1.08
C TYR A 218 -7.43 -29.57 0.99
N PRO A 219 -8.00 -29.13 2.12
CA PRO A 219 -8.96 -28.03 2.12
C PRO A 219 -8.29 -26.75 1.59
N GLY A 220 -8.94 -26.06 0.66
CA GLY A 220 -8.42 -24.82 0.09
C GLY A 220 -7.35 -25.01 -1.00
N HIS A 221 -7.23 -26.21 -1.60
CA HIS A 221 -6.42 -26.38 -2.80
C HIS A 221 -6.99 -25.58 -3.98
N GLU A 222 -6.11 -25.10 -4.84
CA GLU A 222 -6.45 -24.43 -6.09
C GLU A 222 -5.93 -25.27 -7.24
N TYR A 223 -6.83 -25.74 -8.11
CA TYR A 223 -6.47 -26.56 -9.26
C TYR A 223 -6.87 -25.88 -10.57
N GLU A 224 -5.87 -25.38 -11.30
CA GLU A 224 -6.03 -24.86 -12.65
C GLU A 224 -5.85 -26.02 -13.66
N ARG A 225 -6.95 -26.70 -13.97
CA ARG A 225 -6.94 -27.74 -15.01
C ARG A 225 -6.84 -27.10 -16.39
N ARG A 226 -5.87 -27.55 -17.18
CA ARG A 226 -5.69 -27.14 -18.58
C ARG A 226 -6.13 -28.23 -19.53
N ASP A 227 -7.28 -28.00 -20.14
CA ASP A 227 -7.89 -28.89 -21.13
C ASP A 227 -7.69 -28.37 -22.57
N THR A 228 -6.71 -27.48 -22.77
CA THR A 228 -6.43 -26.87 -24.06
C THR A 228 -5.21 -27.46 -24.73
N ILE A 229 -5.14 -27.31 -26.05
CA ILE A 229 -3.92 -27.50 -26.83
C ILE A 229 -3.67 -26.23 -27.63
N THR A 230 -2.40 -25.94 -27.92
CA THR A 230 -1.99 -24.78 -28.70
C THR A 230 -1.30 -25.22 -29.98
N PHE A 231 -1.67 -24.61 -31.11
CA PHE A 231 -1.11 -24.92 -32.42
C PHE A 231 0.03 -23.97 -32.77
N SER A 232 1.12 -24.53 -33.31
CA SER A 232 2.24 -23.78 -33.85
C SER A 232 2.86 -24.58 -34.99
N PRO A 233 2.67 -24.19 -36.27
CA PRO A 233 2.03 -22.96 -36.75
C PRO A 233 0.48 -22.95 -36.62
N PRO A 234 -0.19 -21.78 -36.81
CA PRO A 234 -1.65 -21.70 -36.78
C PRO A 234 -2.31 -22.56 -37.86
N LEU A 235 -3.47 -23.13 -37.56
CA LEU A 235 -4.25 -23.95 -38.48
C LEU A 235 -4.94 -23.13 -39.57
N ASP A 236 -5.03 -23.71 -40.77
CA ASP A 236 -5.92 -23.19 -41.81
C ASP A 236 -7.38 -23.61 -41.59
N VAL A 237 -8.29 -23.00 -42.35
CA VAL A 237 -9.74 -23.25 -42.23
C VAL A 237 -10.10 -24.72 -42.49
N ASN A 238 -9.42 -25.38 -43.43
CA ASN A 238 -9.71 -26.78 -43.74
C ASN A 238 -9.28 -27.71 -42.59
N ALA A 239 -8.09 -27.48 -42.03
CA ALA A 239 -7.61 -28.19 -40.86
C ALA A 239 -8.56 -28.01 -39.67
N ILE A 240 -8.98 -26.79 -39.36
CA ILE A 240 -9.97 -26.52 -38.30
C ILE A 240 -11.26 -27.32 -38.54
N MET A 241 -11.81 -27.30 -39.75
CA MET A 241 -13.04 -28.02 -40.08
C MET A 241 -12.93 -29.53 -39.94
N VAL A 242 -11.77 -30.12 -40.25
CA VAL A 242 -11.50 -31.55 -40.10
C VAL A 242 -11.33 -31.89 -38.61
N LYS A 243 -10.46 -31.17 -37.90
CA LYS A 243 -10.13 -31.45 -36.48
C LYS A 243 -11.33 -31.22 -35.54
N LYS A 244 -12.23 -30.28 -35.88
CA LYS A 244 -13.48 -30.04 -35.15
C LYS A 244 -14.42 -31.26 -35.13
N GLN A 245 -14.26 -32.21 -36.04
CA GLN A 245 -15.10 -33.41 -36.08
C GLN A 245 -14.72 -34.45 -35.01
N PHE A 246 -13.59 -34.28 -34.32
CA PHE A 246 -13.20 -35.19 -33.26
C PHE A 246 -14.13 -35.04 -32.05
N PRO A 247 -14.72 -36.15 -31.52
CA PRO A 247 -15.77 -36.07 -30.51
C PRO A 247 -15.40 -35.36 -29.20
N TYR A 248 -14.11 -35.29 -28.88
CA TYR A 248 -13.58 -34.68 -27.67
C TYR A 248 -13.14 -33.22 -27.88
N VAL A 249 -13.30 -32.65 -29.07
CA VAL A 249 -12.98 -31.23 -29.34
C VAL A 249 -14.27 -30.43 -29.11
N GLU A 250 -14.30 -29.63 -28.05
CA GLU A 250 -15.45 -28.78 -27.72
C GLU A 250 -15.41 -27.46 -28.50
N TYR A 251 -14.21 -26.90 -28.65
CA TYR A 251 -13.95 -25.69 -29.40
C TYR A 251 -12.59 -25.76 -30.09
N ILE A 252 -12.45 -25.13 -31.25
CA ILE A 252 -11.19 -25.05 -31.99
C ILE A 252 -11.16 -23.80 -32.86
N ASP A 253 -10.00 -23.14 -32.86
CA ASP A 253 -9.67 -22.02 -33.74
C ASP A 253 -8.29 -22.21 -34.39
N ALA A 254 -7.74 -21.13 -34.96
CA ALA A 254 -6.45 -21.19 -35.64
C ALA A 254 -5.27 -21.42 -34.68
N TYR A 255 -5.38 -21.05 -33.40
CA TYR A 255 -4.28 -21.04 -32.44
C TYR A 255 -4.40 -22.09 -31.34
N GLY A 256 -5.59 -22.67 -31.13
CA GLY A 256 -5.75 -23.74 -30.15
C GLY A 256 -7.09 -24.46 -30.23
N ALA A 257 -7.24 -25.46 -29.37
CA ALA A 257 -8.49 -26.17 -29.17
C ALA A 257 -8.74 -26.41 -27.69
N GLN A 258 -10.01 -26.30 -27.29
CA GLN A 258 -10.53 -26.75 -25.99
C GLN A 258 -11.03 -28.18 -26.16
N LEU A 259 -10.52 -29.07 -25.32
CA LEU A 259 -10.88 -30.48 -25.32
C LEU A 259 -11.86 -30.76 -24.17
N SER A 260 -12.61 -31.85 -24.32
CA SER A 260 -13.48 -32.37 -23.27
C SER A 260 -12.67 -32.69 -22.03
N GLY A 261 -13.25 -32.38 -20.89
CA GLY A 261 -12.55 -32.47 -19.62
C GLY A 261 -12.15 -33.89 -19.19
N ASP A 262 -12.91 -34.88 -19.62
CA ASP A 262 -12.66 -36.30 -19.36
C ASP A 262 -11.66 -36.92 -20.36
N PHE A 263 -11.22 -36.19 -21.38
CA PHE A 263 -10.34 -36.72 -22.41
C PHE A 263 -8.86 -36.64 -22.00
N ASP A 264 -8.22 -37.77 -21.72
CA ASP A 264 -6.83 -37.86 -21.26
C ASP A 264 -5.90 -38.70 -22.17
N ASN A 265 -6.42 -39.16 -23.32
CA ASN A 265 -5.70 -40.08 -24.19
C ASN A 265 -4.74 -39.36 -25.16
N LEU A 266 -3.48 -39.15 -24.73
CA LEU A 266 -2.44 -38.52 -25.55
C LEU A 266 -2.17 -39.27 -26.85
N THR A 267 -2.13 -40.60 -26.86
CA THR A 267 -1.87 -41.36 -28.10
C THR A 267 -2.94 -41.11 -29.17
N ARG A 268 -4.20 -40.99 -28.76
CA ARG A 268 -5.30 -40.63 -29.66
C ARG A 268 -5.18 -39.19 -30.12
N LEU A 269 -4.80 -38.27 -29.23
CA LEU A 269 -4.53 -36.88 -29.58
C LEU A 269 -3.41 -36.78 -30.62
N GLU A 270 -2.28 -37.45 -30.38
CA GLU A 270 -1.14 -37.54 -31.29
C GLU A 270 -1.56 -38.08 -32.65
N SER A 271 -2.26 -39.22 -32.70
CA SER A 271 -2.75 -39.78 -33.97
C SER A 271 -3.69 -38.84 -34.73
N ASN A 272 -4.51 -38.07 -34.00
CA ASN A 272 -5.51 -37.18 -34.57
C ASN A 272 -4.93 -35.83 -35.02
N PHE A 273 -3.79 -35.41 -34.45
CA PHE A 273 -3.12 -34.13 -34.71
C PHE A 273 -1.69 -34.29 -35.26
N GLN A 274 -1.26 -35.50 -35.65
CA GLN A 274 0.10 -35.82 -36.15
C GLN A 274 0.56 -34.98 -37.35
N ASP A 275 -0.38 -34.46 -38.13
CA ASP A 275 -0.17 -33.64 -39.32
C ASP A 275 0.00 -32.14 -39.00
N VAL A 276 -0.11 -31.75 -37.73
CA VAL A 276 0.02 -30.36 -37.28
C VAL A 276 0.95 -30.25 -36.07
N GLY A 277 1.67 -29.14 -35.95
CA GLY A 277 2.45 -28.85 -34.75
C GLY A 277 1.54 -28.40 -33.62
N TYR A 278 1.57 -29.10 -32.49
CA TYR A 278 0.82 -28.71 -31.29
C TYR A 278 1.64 -28.92 -30.02
N SER A 279 1.28 -28.18 -28.97
CA SER A 279 1.76 -28.40 -27.61
C SER A 279 0.59 -28.48 -26.65
N VAL A 280 0.84 -29.19 -25.54
CA VAL A 280 -0.15 -29.41 -24.49
C VAL A 280 0.41 -28.78 -23.22
N PRO A 281 -0.19 -27.71 -22.70
CA PRO A 281 0.27 -27.07 -21.48
C PRO A 281 -0.07 -27.93 -20.25
N ASP A 282 0.86 -28.00 -19.31
CA ASP A 282 0.64 -28.67 -18.03
C ASP A 282 -0.39 -27.94 -17.17
N SER A 283 -1.13 -28.70 -16.36
CA SER A 283 -2.05 -28.17 -15.34
C SER A 283 -1.27 -27.78 -14.08
N ILE A 284 -1.82 -26.87 -13.28
CA ILE A 284 -1.16 -26.35 -12.07
C ILE A 284 -2.03 -26.64 -10.85
N LEU A 285 -1.44 -27.26 -9.83
CA LEU A 285 -2.10 -27.51 -8.55
C LEU A 285 -1.33 -26.79 -7.43
N VAL A 286 -2.03 -25.95 -6.67
CA VAL A 286 -1.49 -25.25 -5.50
C VAL A 286 -2.17 -25.78 -4.24
N ILE A 287 -1.37 -26.15 -3.24
CA ILE A 287 -1.84 -26.63 -1.94
C ILE A 287 -1.16 -25.83 -0.83
N ARG A 288 -1.95 -25.20 0.04
CA ARG A 288 -1.47 -24.57 1.27
C ARG A 288 -1.63 -25.53 2.43
N SER A 289 -0.52 -25.94 3.04
CA SER A 289 -0.50 -26.94 4.10
C SER A 289 0.78 -26.82 4.94
N ASN A 290 0.72 -27.16 6.22
CA ASN A 290 1.93 -27.31 7.06
C ASN A 290 2.55 -28.71 6.94
N GLU A 291 1.79 -29.67 6.41
CA GLU A 291 2.26 -31.02 6.09
C GLU A 291 2.58 -31.13 4.61
N THR A 292 3.57 -31.95 4.25
CA THR A 292 3.93 -32.21 2.85
C THR A 292 2.84 -33.03 2.16
N PRO A 293 2.21 -32.51 1.10
CA PRO A 293 1.20 -33.25 0.36
C PRO A 293 1.81 -34.46 -0.35
N ASP A 294 1.23 -35.64 -0.14
CA ASP A 294 1.51 -36.83 -0.93
C ASP A 294 0.66 -36.74 -2.22
N ILE A 295 1.24 -36.17 -3.27
CA ILE A 295 0.55 -35.88 -4.55
C ILE A 295 1.19 -36.67 -5.70
N GLY A 296 2.35 -37.31 -5.50
CA GLY A 296 3.03 -38.11 -6.52
C GLY A 296 3.71 -37.31 -7.64
N PHE A 297 3.72 -35.97 -7.55
CA PHE A 297 4.38 -35.06 -8.50
C PHE A 297 5.47 -34.25 -7.82
N ASN A 298 6.48 -33.85 -8.58
CA ASN A 298 7.48 -32.90 -8.12
C ASN A 298 6.86 -31.50 -8.10
N GLY A 299 7.01 -30.80 -7.00
CA GLY A 299 6.54 -29.43 -6.84
C GLY A 299 7.62 -28.52 -6.29
N THR A 300 7.39 -27.23 -6.38
CA THR A 300 8.13 -26.22 -5.63
C THR A 300 7.41 -25.93 -4.32
N VAL A 301 8.15 -25.47 -3.31
CA VAL A 301 7.60 -25.08 -2.02
C VAL A 301 8.02 -23.66 -1.70
N VAL A 302 7.06 -22.87 -1.24
CA VAL A 302 7.26 -21.54 -0.68
C VAL A 302 6.75 -21.55 0.76
N TYR A 303 7.46 -20.88 1.64
CA TYR A 303 7.18 -20.85 3.08
C TYR A 303 6.68 -19.46 3.45
N ASN A 304 5.45 -19.35 3.92
CA ASN A 304 4.89 -18.09 4.39
C ASN A 304 5.12 -17.96 5.91
N TYR A 305 5.89 -16.95 6.31
CA TYR A 305 6.21 -16.67 7.70
C TYR A 305 5.63 -15.34 8.15
N ASP A 306 5.32 -15.25 9.44
CA ASP A 306 5.26 -13.96 10.12
C ASP A 306 6.68 -13.59 10.57
N LEU A 307 7.09 -12.37 10.24
CA LEU A 307 8.39 -11.80 10.58
C LEU A 307 8.18 -10.61 11.52
N ALA A 308 8.73 -10.68 12.74
CA ALA A 308 8.65 -9.60 13.71
C ALA A 308 9.89 -8.70 13.61
N PHE A 309 9.70 -7.40 13.41
CA PHE A 309 10.81 -6.46 13.28
C PHE A 309 11.58 -6.30 14.59
N LEU A 310 12.91 -6.19 14.49
CA LEU A 310 13.76 -5.82 15.62
C LEU A 310 13.83 -4.28 15.72
N GLU A 311 13.32 -3.72 16.80
CA GLU A 311 13.33 -2.27 17.08
C GLU A 311 14.73 -1.78 17.50
N GLU A 312 15.66 -1.73 16.56
CA GLU A 312 17.00 -1.16 16.83
C GLU A 312 17.08 0.32 16.44
N ASN A 313 16.67 0.65 15.21
CA ASN A 313 16.84 1.98 14.62
C ASN A 313 15.54 2.61 14.12
N TYR A 314 14.46 1.83 14.05
CA TYR A 314 13.15 2.24 13.56
C TYR A 314 12.06 1.70 14.46
N THR A 315 11.00 2.48 14.63
CA THR A 315 9.77 2.05 15.30
C THR A 315 8.73 1.80 14.22
N PHE A 316 8.06 0.66 14.27
CA PHE A 316 7.07 0.25 13.27
C PHE A 316 5.67 0.35 13.85
N GLN A 317 4.74 0.96 13.10
CA GLN A 317 3.34 0.94 13.47
C GLN A 317 2.76 -0.49 13.45
N ASP A 318 3.14 -1.28 12.44
CA ASP A 318 2.85 -2.71 12.35
C ASP A 318 4.14 -3.51 12.61
N PRO A 319 4.32 -4.11 13.79
CA PRO A 319 5.59 -4.73 14.18
C PRO A 319 5.82 -6.11 13.52
N VAL A 320 4.86 -6.62 12.75
CA VAL A 320 4.91 -7.92 12.10
C VAL A 320 4.54 -7.78 10.62
N VAL A 321 5.25 -8.50 9.76
CA VAL A 321 4.93 -8.62 8.33
C VAL A 321 4.89 -10.08 7.91
N ALA A 322 3.86 -10.45 7.13
CA ALA A 322 3.79 -11.76 6.50
C ALA A 322 4.62 -11.77 5.22
N MET A 323 5.49 -12.77 5.03
CA MET A 323 6.36 -12.87 3.87
C MET A 323 6.55 -14.31 3.38
N ASP A 324 6.56 -14.45 2.06
CA ASP A 324 6.91 -15.67 1.36
C ASP A 324 8.42 -15.79 1.16
N LEU A 325 9.01 -16.90 1.58
CA LEU A 325 10.42 -17.24 1.41
C LEU A 325 10.58 -18.56 0.66
N GLU A 326 11.54 -18.66 -0.26
CA GLU A 326 11.82 -19.88 -1.02
C GLU A 326 12.59 -20.96 -0.22
N GLN A 327 13.18 -20.57 0.91
CA GLN A 327 13.97 -21.44 1.77
C GLN A 327 13.32 -21.58 3.15
N GLU A 328 13.36 -22.80 3.69
CA GLU A 328 12.94 -23.05 5.06
C GLU A 328 13.85 -22.29 6.04
N LYS A 329 13.23 -21.64 7.03
CA LYS A 329 13.92 -20.90 8.09
C LYS A 329 13.52 -21.47 9.43
N GLU A 330 14.48 -21.55 10.35
CA GLU A 330 14.21 -21.93 11.72
C GLU A 330 13.48 -20.80 12.45
N LEU A 331 12.53 -21.15 13.33
CA LEU A 331 11.89 -20.16 14.19
C LEU A 331 12.93 -19.47 15.07
N ASN A 332 12.76 -18.16 15.29
CA ASN A 332 13.71 -17.26 15.93
C ASN A 332 15.03 -17.04 15.17
N SER A 333 15.16 -17.52 13.93
CA SER A 333 16.25 -17.07 13.07
C SER A 333 15.99 -15.65 12.56
N THR A 334 17.06 -14.92 12.25
CA THR A 334 16.99 -13.56 11.71
C THR A 334 17.00 -13.60 10.19
N VAL A 335 16.14 -12.80 9.58
CA VAL A 335 16.11 -12.52 8.14
C VAL A 335 16.29 -11.02 7.95
N THR A 336 17.22 -10.64 7.08
CA THR A 336 17.43 -9.25 6.71
C THR A 336 16.52 -8.89 5.54
N LEU A 337 15.74 -7.82 5.70
CA LEU A 337 14.74 -7.35 4.76
C LEU A 337 15.15 -5.99 4.18
N ASN A 338 14.97 -5.85 2.87
CA ASN A 338 15.00 -4.56 2.19
C ASN A 338 13.57 -4.04 2.06
N MET A 339 13.33 -2.82 2.52
CA MET A 339 12.00 -2.23 2.57
C MET A 339 11.97 -0.82 2.01
N THR A 340 10.95 -0.52 1.23
CA THR A 340 10.58 0.87 0.90
C THR A 340 9.47 1.29 1.84
N VAL A 341 9.72 2.34 2.62
CA VAL A 341 8.83 2.78 3.71
C VAL A 341 8.50 4.27 3.59
N LEU A 342 7.31 4.63 4.06
CA LEU A 342 6.94 6.00 4.39
C LEU A 342 7.17 6.22 5.88
N SER A 343 7.89 7.28 6.23
CA SER A 343 8.34 7.52 7.60
C SER A 343 8.30 8.99 8.00
N ILE A 344 8.23 9.23 9.31
CA ILE A 344 8.51 10.53 9.93
C ILE A 344 9.68 10.33 10.89
N GLY A 345 10.85 10.85 10.53
CA GLY A 345 12.09 10.57 11.27
C GLY A 345 12.39 9.06 11.23
N ASN A 346 12.46 8.42 12.40
CA ASN A 346 12.67 6.97 12.51
C ASN A 346 11.38 6.16 12.73
N ASN A 347 10.23 6.82 12.76
CA ASN A 347 8.93 6.13 12.87
C ASN A 347 8.43 5.76 11.47
N VAL A 348 8.28 4.46 11.21
CA VAL A 348 7.75 3.90 9.97
C VAL A 348 6.24 3.85 10.07
N ILE A 349 5.58 4.61 9.20
CA ILE A 349 4.12 4.76 9.16
C ILE A 349 3.49 3.72 8.23
N SER A 350 4.15 3.42 7.11
CA SER A 350 3.68 2.43 6.15
C SER A 350 4.83 1.76 5.41
N MET A 351 4.63 0.49 5.08
CA MET A 351 5.53 -0.32 4.26
C MET A 351 4.94 -0.45 2.86
N GLU A 352 5.62 0.06 1.84
CA GLU A 352 5.15 -0.01 0.46
C GLU A 352 5.64 -1.27 -0.25
N GLN A 353 6.87 -1.69 0.06
CA GLN A 353 7.49 -2.87 -0.52
C GLN A 353 8.40 -3.52 0.51
N VAL A 354 8.35 -4.85 0.61
CA VAL A 354 9.19 -5.66 1.51
C VAL A 354 9.72 -6.85 0.72
N SER A 355 11.02 -7.08 0.76
CA SER A 355 11.66 -8.22 0.11
C SER A 355 12.85 -8.72 0.91
N PRO A 356 13.19 -10.03 0.86
CA PRO A 356 14.44 -10.52 1.44
C PRO A 356 15.65 -9.85 0.79
N SER A 357 16.71 -9.62 1.57
CA SER A 357 17.95 -8.98 1.10
C SER A 357 18.82 -9.87 0.21
#